data_AF-A0A519RWA8-F1
#
_entry.id   AF-A0A519RWA8-F1
#
_cell.length_a   1.000
_cell.length_b   1.000
_cell.length_c   1.000
_cell.angle_alpha   90.00
_cell.angle_beta   90.00
_cell.angle_gamma   90.00
#
_symmetry.space_group_name_H-M   'P 1'
#
loop_
_entity.id
_entity.type
_entity.pdbx_description
1 polymer ?
#
loop_
_entity_poly.entity_id
_entity_poly.type
_entity_poly.pdbx_seq_one_letter_code
_entity_poly.pdbx_strand_id
1 'polypeptide(L)'
;MRKALLLVFLLGQLPALATQIVVGLRSDNIISWGVWEREGTSLKHYLLLYNNSSQPLSLVIREWDSQAVSPVPGKSKKLYQSQLLAKQLVRLRYPKTRAKVGYLEYFENAVSVGVLPSNLSRPDAAALSGETYRYYTNEGSNSHSLTYWLAFNSLVTPPAQLRLTAATAFPTFTPHRRGEEAYCLVKLYPSYAAAPRQPGALDSLLAAGPDPTIGRLDSARQAVVVPASFRFLPMPLPVLVVLIETVEHSFRYNEQRQLVPDKSVSGVRCLLPFFPPLPN
;
A
#
# COMPACT_ATOMS: atom_id res chain seq x y z
N MET A 1 8.43 11.40 -51.25
CA MET A 1 9.54 11.75 -50.33
C MET A 1 9.10 12.40 -49.00
N ARG A 2 8.08 13.29 -48.96
CA ARG A 2 7.64 13.95 -47.71
C ARG A 2 7.07 13.01 -46.61
N LYS A 3 6.50 11.84 -46.96
CA LYS A 3 5.94 10.88 -45.99
C LYS A 3 7.01 10.05 -45.25
N ALA A 4 8.16 9.79 -45.89
CA ALA A 4 9.26 9.04 -45.28
C ALA A 4 10.01 9.89 -44.23
N LEU A 5 10.17 11.19 -44.49
CA LEU A 5 10.77 12.12 -43.54
C LEU A 5 9.90 12.30 -42.28
N LEU A 6 8.57 12.30 -42.43
CA LEU A 6 7.63 12.39 -41.30
C LEU A 6 7.69 11.15 -40.40
N LEU A 7 7.89 9.96 -41.00
CA LEU A 7 8.03 8.70 -40.26
C LEU A 7 9.36 8.62 -39.50
N VAL A 8 10.45 9.10 -40.10
CA VAL A 8 11.76 9.23 -39.45
C VAL A 8 11.73 10.31 -38.37
N PHE A 9 10.96 11.39 -38.54
CA PHE A 9 10.72 12.39 -37.48
C PHE A 9 9.86 11.82 -36.35
N LEU A 10 8.81 11.04 -36.65
CA LEU A 10 7.99 10.35 -35.63
C LEU A 10 8.77 9.26 -34.88
N LEU A 11 9.71 8.57 -35.54
CA LEU A 11 10.60 7.60 -34.90
C LEU A 11 11.77 8.28 -34.16
N GLY A 12 12.25 9.43 -34.63
CA GLY A 12 13.28 10.24 -33.99
C GLY A 12 12.76 11.18 -32.89
N GLN A 13 11.44 11.40 -32.84
CA GLN A 13 10.72 12.15 -31.82
C GLN A 13 9.77 11.27 -31.00
N LEU A 14 9.93 9.94 -31.02
CA LEU A 14 9.59 9.16 -29.83
C LEU A 14 10.48 9.75 -28.74
N PRO A 15 9.94 10.58 -27.83
CA PRO A 15 10.76 11.14 -26.77
C PRO A 15 11.39 9.93 -26.10
N ALA A 16 12.71 9.99 -25.94
CA ALA A 16 13.49 9.14 -25.06
C ALA A 16 12.56 8.71 -23.92
N LEU A 17 12.18 7.42 -24.00
CA LEU A 17 11.14 6.79 -23.22
C LEU A 17 11.10 7.46 -21.87
N ALA A 18 9.95 8.06 -21.56
CA ALA A 18 9.63 8.45 -20.20
C ALA A 18 10.03 7.26 -19.32
N THR A 19 11.17 7.40 -18.66
CA THR A 19 11.64 6.50 -17.63
C THR A 19 10.75 6.82 -16.45
N GLN A 20 9.46 6.47 -16.60
CA GLN A 20 8.55 6.34 -15.50
C GLN A 20 9.21 5.29 -14.63
N ILE A 21 9.86 5.77 -13.57
CA ILE A 21 10.22 4.94 -12.45
C ILE A 21 8.89 4.38 -11.97
N VAL A 22 8.60 3.14 -12.36
CA VAL A 22 7.41 2.44 -11.91
C VAL A 22 7.70 2.13 -10.45
N VAL A 23 7.06 2.90 -9.58
CA VAL A 23 7.16 2.66 -8.16
C VAL A 23 6.15 1.58 -7.81
N GLY A 24 6.67 0.48 -7.30
CA GLY A 24 6.01 -0.82 -7.18
C GLY A 24 6.94 -1.94 -7.67
N LEU A 25 6.75 -3.15 -7.14
CA LEU A 25 7.48 -4.34 -7.62
C LEU A 25 6.64 -5.10 -8.64
N ARG A 26 7.22 -5.35 -9.80
CA ARG A 26 6.67 -6.20 -10.86
C ARG A 26 7.19 -7.63 -10.69
N SER A 27 6.79 -8.27 -9.61
CA SER A 27 7.18 -9.65 -9.31
C SER A 27 6.08 -10.39 -8.56
N ASP A 28 5.83 -11.61 -9.00
CA ASP A 28 4.98 -12.59 -8.32
C ASP A 28 5.78 -13.48 -7.34
N ASN A 29 7.12 -13.39 -7.41
CA ASN A 29 8.04 -14.25 -6.67
C ASN A 29 8.50 -13.63 -5.34
N ILE A 30 8.62 -12.31 -5.25
CA ILE A 30 8.99 -11.63 -4.01
C ILE A 30 7.81 -10.86 -3.43
N ILE A 31 7.64 -10.98 -2.12
CA ILE A 31 6.84 -10.04 -1.33
C ILE A 31 7.80 -9.25 -0.46
N SER A 32 7.77 -7.92 -0.61
CA SER A 32 8.48 -6.96 0.20
C SER A 32 7.49 -6.08 0.97
N TRP A 33 7.72 -5.93 2.27
CA TRP A 33 6.80 -5.19 3.13
C TRP A 33 7.49 -4.60 4.36
N GLY A 34 7.39 -3.27 4.54
CA GLY A 34 7.86 -2.56 5.73
C GLY A 34 6.87 -2.66 6.89
N VAL A 35 7.35 -3.12 8.04
CA VAL A 35 6.55 -3.23 9.26
C VAL A 35 7.31 -2.73 10.48
N TRP A 36 6.62 -1.97 11.31
CA TRP A 36 7.06 -1.67 12.67
C TRP A 36 6.55 -2.75 13.60
N GLU A 37 7.45 -3.40 14.32
CA GLU A 37 7.12 -4.37 15.35
C GLU A 37 7.39 -3.80 16.73
N ARG A 38 6.45 -4.02 17.63
CA ARG A 38 6.60 -3.77 19.06
C ARG A 38 7.34 -4.92 19.71
N GLU A 39 8.46 -4.59 20.34
CA GLU A 39 9.26 -5.50 21.15
C GLU A 39 9.44 -4.87 22.54
N GLY A 40 8.60 -5.33 23.49
CA GLY A 40 8.46 -4.70 24.80
C GLY A 40 7.98 -3.25 24.67
N THR A 41 8.76 -2.32 25.22
CA THR A 41 8.51 -0.87 25.15
C THR A 41 9.06 -0.21 23.89
N SER A 42 9.78 -0.96 23.04
CA SER A 42 10.45 -0.44 21.85
C SER A 42 9.71 -0.76 20.56
N LEU A 43 9.86 0.10 19.56
CA LEU A 43 9.42 -0.15 18.18
C LEU A 43 10.64 -0.33 17.29
N LYS A 44 10.70 -1.45 16.60
CA LYS A 44 11.75 -1.74 15.62
C LYS A 44 11.14 -1.82 14.23
N HIS A 45 11.78 -1.17 13.27
CA HIS A 45 11.35 -1.20 11.88
C HIS A 45 12.06 -2.34 11.15
N TYR A 46 11.28 -3.19 10.48
CA TYR A 46 11.75 -4.34 9.73
C TYR A 46 11.27 -4.28 8.29
N LEU A 47 12.12 -4.68 7.37
CA LEU A 47 11.76 -5.04 6.01
C LEU A 47 11.56 -6.55 5.96
N LEU A 48 10.33 -6.98 5.70
CA LEU A 48 9.98 -8.38 5.51
C LEU A 48 10.16 -8.75 4.05
N LEU A 49 10.89 -9.83 3.80
CA LEU A 49 11.16 -10.36 2.46
C LEU A 49 10.71 -11.81 2.42
N TYR A 50 9.78 -12.13 1.53
CA TYR A 50 9.26 -13.49 1.40
C TYR A 50 9.34 -13.99 -0.03
N ASN A 51 10.01 -15.13 -0.21
CA ASN A 51 10.06 -15.82 -1.50
C ASN A 51 8.78 -16.65 -1.70
N ASN A 52 7.87 -16.13 -2.51
CA ASN A 52 6.62 -16.78 -2.87
C ASN A 52 6.77 -17.84 -3.99
N SER A 53 7.94 -17.97 -4.61
CA SER A 53 8.15 -19.00 -5.63
C SER A 53 8.35 -20.39 -5.00
N SER A 54 8.30 -21.44 -5.83
CA SER A 54 8.63 -22.82 -5.44
C SER A 54 10.13 -23.13 -5.49
N GLN A 55 10.96 -22.16 -5.89
CA GLN A 55 12.40 -22.33 -6.10
C GLN A 55 13.19 -21.29 -5.28
N PRO A 56 14.47 -21.53 -4.98
CA PRO A 56 15.32 -20.48 -4.41
C PRO A 56 15.45 -19.27 -5.35
N LEU A 57 15.46 -18.07 -4.77
CA LEU A 57 15.53 -16.79 -5.48
C LEU A 57 16.79 -16.03 -5.06
N SER A 58 17.62 -15.61 -6.01
CA SER A 58 18.71 -14.67 -5.71
C SER A 58 18.16 -13.25 -5.65
N LEU A 59 18.27 -12.60 -4.48
CA LEU A 59 17.74 -11.26 -4.26
C LEU A 59 18.87 -10.29 -3.92
N VAL A 60 18.90 -9.15 -4.62
CA VAL A 60 19.75 -8.00 -4.28
C VAL A 60 18.87 -6.78 -4.08
N ILE A 61 19.04 -6.07 -2.96
CA ILE A 61 18.37 -4.79 -2.70
C ILE A 61 19.43 -3.70 -2.68
N ARG A 62 19.19 -2.65 -3.46
CA ARG A 62 20.05 -1.47 -3.52
C ARG A 62 19.27 -0.27 -3.01
N GLU A 63 19.95 0.55 -2.24
CA GLU A 63 19.49 1.90 -1.94
C GLU A 63 19.81 2.78 -3.14
N TRP A 64 18.82 3.53 -3.60
CA TRP A 64 18.98 4.61 -4.55
C TRP A 64 18.70 5.93 -3.84
N ASP A 65 19.76 6.72 -3.68
CA ASP A 65 19.65 8.13 -3.27
C ASP A 65 19.26 8.95 -4.51
N SER A 66 18.01 9.42 -4.56
CA SER A 66 17.57 10.35 -5.60
C SER A 66 17.40 11.74 -4.98
N GLN A 67 18.40 12.59 -5.23
CA GLN A 67 18.20 14.03 -5.12
C GLN A 67 17.38 14.48 -6.33
N ALA A 68 16.06 14.41 -6.20
CA ALA A 68 15.07 14.67 -7.25
C ALA A 68 15.14 13.68 -8.44
N VAL A 69 14.02 13.60 -9.15
CA VAL A 69 13.70 12.72 -10.28
C VAL A 69 14.65 12.97 -11.45
N SER A 70 15.91 12.56 -11.31
CA SER A 70 16.90 12.60 -12.37
C SER A 70 16.93 11.23 -13.07
N PRO A 71 16.85 11.17 -14.41
CA PRO A 71 16.91 9.91 -15.16
C PRO A 71 18.30 9.24 -15.12
N VAL A 72 19.27 9.87 -14.45
CA VAL A 72 20.62 9.34 -14.26
C VAL A 72 20.64 8.49 -12.98
N PRO A 73 21.10 7.22 -13.03
CA PRO A 73 21.24 6.41 -11.83
C PRO A 73 22.17 7.13 -10.85
N GLY A 74 21.62 7.47 -9.69
CA GLY A 74 22.38 8.02 -8.57
C GLY A 74 23.37 7.00 -8.03
N LYS A 75 24.18 7.38 -7.04
CA LYS A 75 25.03 6.42 -6.33
C LYS A 75 24.13 5.35 -5.70
N SER A 76 24.22 4.11 -6.19
CA SER A 76 23.49 2.99 -5.61
C SER A 76 24.38 2.24 -4.62
N LYS A 77 23.84 1.96 -3.42
CA LYS A 77 24.52 1.18 -2.39
C LYS A 77 23.81 -0.14 -2.20
N LYS A 78 24.52 -1.25 -2.32
CA LYS A 78 23.97 -2.57 -1.98
C LYS A 78 23.67 -2.62 -0.48
N LEU A 79 22.41 -2.81 -0.12
CA LEU A 79 21.95 -2.95 1.26
C LEU A 79 21.83 -4.41 1.68
N TYR A 80 21.42 -5.26 0.74
CA TYR A 80 21.17 -6.67 0.98
C TYR A 80 21.50 -7.49 -0.25
N GLN A 81 22.06 -8.67 -0.03
CA GLN A 81 22.22 -9.71 -1.04
C GLN A 81 22.15 -11.07 -0.35
N SER A 82 21.25 -11.92 -0.82
CA SER A 82 21.14 -13.30 -0.33
C SER A 82 20.41 -14.17 -1.34
N GLN A 83 20.52 -15.48 -1.15
CA GLN A 83 19.63 -16.45 -1.78
C GLN A 83 18.50 -16.76 -0.80
N LEU A 84 17.27 -16.33 -1.13
CA LEU A 84 16.08 -16.67 -0.35
C LEU A 84 15.59 -18.05 -0.77
N LEU A 85 15.49 -18.99 0.18
CA LEU A 85 14.92 -20.31 -0.09
C LEU A 85 13.43 -20.20 -0.45
N ALA A 86 12.91 -21.19 -1.16
CA ALA A 86 11.48 -21.26 -1.50
C ALA A 86 10.64 -21.14 -0.22
N LYS A 87 9.59 -20.31 -0.27
CA LYS A 87 8.63 -20.10 0.84
C LYS A 87 9.27 -19.63 2.15
N GLN A 88 10.47 -19.03 2.09
CA GLN A 88 11.17 -18.49 3.26
C GLN A 88 10.81 -17.03 3.49
N LEU A 89 10.47 -16.70 4.74
CA LEU A 89 10.39 -15.33 5.24
C LEU A 89 11.74 -14.94 5.89
N VAL A 90 12.34 -13.86 5.42
CA VAL A 90 13.50 -13.23 6.04
C VAL A 90 13.11 -11.87 6.58
N ARG A 91 13.62 -11.58 7.78
CA ARG A 91 13.42 -10.32 8.49
C ARG A 91 14.70 -9.53 8.50
N LEU A 92 14.72 -8.39 7.81
CA LEU A 92 15.87 -7.48 7.83
C LEU A 92 15.54 -6.26 8.67
N ARG A 93 16.50 -5.79 9.46
CA ARG A 93 16.36 -4.48 10.09
C ARG A 93 16.26 -3.43 8.98
N TYR A 94 15.18 -2.65 8.99
CA TYR A 94 14.95 -1.68 7.93
C TYR A 94 16.09 -0.64 7.94
N PRO A 95 16.66 -0.29 6.78
CA PRO A 95 17.76 0.65 6.70
C PRO A 95 17.37 2.00 7.28
N LYS A 96 18.16 2.53 8.22
CA LYS A 96 18.01 3.91 8.72
C LYS A 96 18.75 4.85 7.78
N THR A 97 18.09 5.34 6.74
CA THR A 97 18.72 6.26 5.79
C THR A 97 18.51 7.71 6.25
N ARG A 98 19.47 8.60 5.96
CA ARG A 98 19.45 10.01 6.42
C ARG A 98 18.76 10.96 5.43
N ALA A 99 18.36 10.50 4.24
CA ALA A 99 17.96 11.35 3.12
C ALA A 99 16.44 11.56 3.00
N LYS A 100 16.04 12.73 2.47
CA LYS A 100 14.66 13.24 2.39
C LYS A 100 13.72 12.42 1.49
N VAL A 101 14.25 11.67 0.51
CA VAL A 101 13.52 10.69 -0.32
C VAL A 101 14.52 9.62 -0.74
N GLY A 102 14.33 8.38 -0.31
CA GLY A 102 15.12 7.24 -0.76
C GLY A 102 14.23 6.24 -1.48
N TYR A 103 14.81 5.48 -2.42
CA TYR A 103 14.15 4.33 -3.03
C TYR A 103 14.97 3.07 -2.77
N LEU A 104 14.27 1.95 -2.63
CA LEU A 104 14.85 0.61 -2.59
C LEU A 104 14.60 -0.04 -3.95
N GLU A 105 15.66 -0.31 -4.70
CA GLU A 105 15.61 -1.04 -5.96
C GLU A 105 15.85 -2.54 -5.71
N TYR A 106 15.02 -3.38 -6.33
CA TYR A 106 15.03 -4.82 -6.13
C TYR A 106 15.50 -5.52 -7.41
N PHE A 107 16.42 -6.45 -7.27
CA PHE A 107 16.88 -7.32 -8.34
C PHE A 107 16.64 -8.78 -7.99
N GLU A 108 15.92 -9.47 -8.86
CA GLU A 108 15.69 -10.90 -8.81
C GLU A 108 16.54 -11.59 -9.87
N ASN A 109 17.40 -12.52 -9.46
CA ASN A 109 18.29 -13.25 -10.37
C ASN A 109 19.06 -12.29 -11.31
N ALA A 110 19.53 -11.17 -10.74
CA ALA A 110 20.21 -10.06 -11.43
C ALA A 110 19.35 -9.18 -12.37
N VAL A 111 18.04 -9.39 -12.45
CA VAL A 111 17.10 -8.56 -13.22
C VAL A 111 16.38 -7.59 -12.29
N SER A 112 16.35 -6.29 -12.62
CA SER A 112 15.60 -5.30 -11.84
C SER A 112 14.10 -5.56 -11.99
N VAL A 113 13.40 -5.70 -10.87
CA VAL A 113 11.95 -5.97 -10.82
C VAL A 113 11.14 -4.77 -10.33
N GLY A 114 11.79 -3.65 -10.02
CA GLY A 114 11.13 -2.39 -9.65
C GLY A 114 11.74 -1.72 -8.43
N VAL A 115 11.10 -0.63 -8.02
CA VAL A 115 11.55 0.16 -6.87
C VAL A 115 10.39 0.41 -5.90
N LEU A 116 10.70 0.48 -4.61
CA LEU A 116 9.76 0.92 -3.58
C LEU A 116 10.30 2.17 -2.89
N PRO A 117 9.45 3.11 -2.45
CA PRO A 117 9.91 4.23 -1.64
C PRO A 117 10.44 3.68 -0.31
N SER A 118 11.56 4.21 0.16
CA SER A 118 12.02 3.93 1.52
C SER A 118 11.13 4.70 2.49
N ASN A 119 10.28 4.01 3.23
CA ASN A 119 9.42 4.63 4.22
C ASN A 119 10.09 4.53 5.59
N LEU A 120 10.43 5.67 6.17
CA LEU A 120 10.98 5.71 7.53
C LEU A 120 10.00 6.28 8.53
N SER A 121 8.77 6.53 8.10
CA SER A 121 7.73 7.12 8.95
C SER A 121 7.46 6.18 10.11
N ARG A 122 7.66 6.68 11.32
CA ARG A 122 7.32 5.94 12.54
C ARG A 122 5.84 6.15 12.85
N PRO A 123 5.12 5.14 13.36
CA PRO A 123 3.76 5.32 13.86
C PRO A 123 3.74 6.42 14.92
N ASP A 124 2.78 7.33 14.80
CA ASP A 124 2.55 8.39 15.76
C ASP A 124 1.79 7.86 17.00
N ALA A 125 1.61 8.71 18.01
CA ALA A 125 0.91 8.32 19.23
C ALA A 125 -0.55 7.90 18.96
N ALA A 126 -1.21 8.48 17.96
CA ALA A 126 -2.59 8.14 17.59
C ALA A 126 -2.69 6.73 16.98
N ALA A 127 -1.71 6.34 16.17
CA ALA A 127 -1.59 4.99 15.62
C ALA A 127 -1.24 3.95 16.70
N LEU A 128 -0.51 4.34 17.74
CA LEU A 128 -0.09 3.46 18.83
C LEU A 128 -1.20 3.27 19.87
N SER A 129 -2.01 2.23 19.72
CA SER A 129 -3.09 1.90 20.66
C SER A 129 -2.65 1.07 21.87
N GLY A 130 -1.67 1.56 22.64
CA GLY A 130 -1.14 0.84 23.81
C GLY A 130 -0.62 -0.55 23.44
N GLU A 131 -0.67 -1.53 24.37
CA GLU A 131 -0.12 -2.88 24.17
C GLU A 131 -1.00 -3.81 23.30
N THR A 132 -2.10 -3.29 22.75
CA THR A 132 -3.11 -4.09 22.04
C THR A 132 -2.59 -4.72 20.74
N TYR A 133 -1.70 -4.03 20.01
CA TYR A 133 -1.16 -4.51 18.73
C TYR A 133 0.35 -4.65 18.71
N ARG A 134 0.81 -5.72 18.05
CA ARG A 134 2.22 -6.05 17.87
C ARG A 134 2.84 -5.40 16.65
N TYR A 135 2.12 -5.34 15.53
CA TYR A 135 2.65 -4.86 14.25
C TYR A 135 1.88 -3.64 13.75
N TYR A 136 2.61 -2.75 13.08
CA TYR A 136 2.09 -1.52 12.50
C TYR A 136 2.71 -1.31 11.12
N THR A 137 1.90 -1.00 10.11
CA THR A 137 2.39 -0.61 8.78
C THR A 137 1.55 0.51 8.22
N ASN A 138 2.13 1.35 7.37
CA ASN A 138 1.40 2.21 6.46
C ASN A 138 1.87 1.92 5.03
N GLU A 139 2.15 0.68 4.69
CA GLU A 139 2.53 0.25 3.35
C GLU A 139 1.65 -0.91 2.90
N GLY A 140 1.29 -0.90 1.62
CA GLY A 140 0.85 -2.12 0.95
C GLY A 140 2.05 -2.96 0.52
N SER A 141 1.92 -4.29 0.58
CA SER A 141 3.01 -5.16 0.09
C SER A 141 3.31 -4.87 -1.38
N ASN A 142 4.60 -4.76 -1.72
CA ASN A 142 5.06 -4.40 -3.06
C ASN A 142 4.52 -3.06 -3.60
N SER A 143 4.02 -2.18 -2.74
CA SER A 143 3.34 -0.94 -3.13
C SER A 143 3.82 0.27 -2.33
N HIS A 144 3.20 1.42 -2.61
CA HIS A 144 3.48 2.68 -1.93
C HIS A 144 2.95 2.73 -0.50
N SER A 145 3.40 3.76 0.21
CA SER A 145 2.82 4.17 1.47
C SER A 145 1.33 4.49 1.33
N LEU A 146 0.58 4.02 2.31
CA LEU A 146 -0.83 4.26 2.55
C LEU A 146 -0.99 5.55 3.35
N THR A 147 -2.15 6.18 3.21
CA THR A 147 -2.56 7.35 4.00
C THR A 147 -3.02 6.97 5.42
N TYR A 148 -2.92 5.70 5.79
CA TYR A 148 -3.39 5.12 7.04
C TYR A 148 -2.39 4.12 7.62
N TRP A 149 -2.32 4.08 8.95
CA TRP A 149 -1.69 3.03 9.73
C TRP A 149 -2.64 1.86 9.90
N LEU A 150 -2.16 0.68 9.58
CA LEU A 150 -2.75 -0.62 9.89
C LEU A 150 -2.05 -1.19 11.12
N ALA A 151 -2.81 -1.58 12.15
CA ALA A 151 -2.30 -2.25 13.33
C ALA A 151 -2.93 -3.63 13.52
N PHE A 152 -2.09 -4.63 13.81
CA PHE A 152 -2.47 -6.05 13.85
C PHE A 152 -1.55 -6.90 14.74
N ASN A 153 -1.97 -8.14 15.03
CA ASN A 153 -1.34 -8.99 16.05
C ASN A 153 -0.42 -10.09 15.53
N SER A 154 -0.61 -10.52 14.28
CA SER A 154 0.10 -11.67 13.74
C SER A 154 0.52 -11.44 12.31
N LEU A 155 1.75 -11.85 12.00
CA LEU A 155 2.25 -11.99 10.64
C LEU A 155 2.06 -13.42 10.11
N VAL A 156 1.72 -14.39 10.95
CA VAL A 156 1.66 -15.82 10.56
C VAL A 156 0.23 -16.33 10.42
N THR A 157 -0.70 -15.70 11.13
CA THR A 157 -2.12 -16.03 11.13
C THR A 157 -2.87 -14.86 10.50
N PRO A 158 -3.87 -15.11 9.63
CA PRO A 158 -4.72 -14.04 9.13
C PRO A 158 -5.32 -13.25 10.31
N PRO A 159 -5.14 -11.92 10.38
CA PRO A 159 -5.74 -11.14 11.46
C PRO A 159 -7.26 -11.21 11.40
N ALA A 160 -7.88 -11.54 12.54
CA ALA A 160 -9.34 -11.54 12.70
C ALA A 160 -9.93 -10.12 12.70
N GLN A 161 -9.11 -9.11 12.96
CA GLN A 161 -9.47 -7.70 12.89
C GLN A 161 -8.21 -6.86 12.61
N LEU A 162 -8.40 -5.69 12.01
CA LEU A 162 -7.37 -4.68 11.84
C LEU A 162 -7.85 -3.38 12.48
N ARG A 163 -6.96 -2.67 13.16
CA ARG A 163 -7.21 -1.27 13.50
C ARG A 163 -6.62 -0.38 12.42
N LEU A 164 -7.43 0.54 11.92
CA LEU A 164 -6.99 1.60 11.04
C LEU A 164 -6.95 2.92 11.78
N THR A 165 -5.95 3.73 11.49
CA THR A 165 -5.81 5.10 11.99
C THR A 165 -5.16 5.94 10.90
N ALA A 166 -5.52 7.21 10.78
CA ALA A 166 -4.89 8.09 9.80
C ALA A 166 -3.37 8.14 10.02
N ALA A 167 -2.56 8.01 8.96
CA ALA A 167 -1.09 8.11 9.05
C ALA A 167 -0.59 9.53 8.83
N THR A 168 -1.37 10.32 8.09
CA THR A 168 -1.30 11.77 8.04
C THR A 168 -2.65 12.29 8.53
N ALA A 169 -2.77 13.59 8.84
CA ALA A 169 -4.10 14.19 8.84
C ALA A 169 -4.81 13.72 7.56
N PHE A 170 -6.02 13.17 7.68
CA PHE A 170 -6.86 12.97 6.49
C PHE A 170 -6.78 14.25 5.66
N PRO A 171 -6.81 14.21 4.31
CA PRO A 171 -7.08 15.43 3.55
C PRO A 171 -8.26 16.06 4.25
N THR A 172 -8.02 17.20 4.91
CA THR A 172 -8.83 17.62 6.04
C THR A 172 -10.25 17.64 5.52
N PHE A 173 -11.07 16.68 5.96
CA PHE A 173 -12.47 16.56 5.58
C PHE A 173 -13.23 17.65 6.34
N THR A 174 -12.77 18.89 6.14
CA THR A 174 -13.38 20.09 6.70
C THR A 174 -14.34 20.50 5.62
N PRO A 175 -15.62 20.12 5.72
CA PRO A 175 -16.62 20.64 4.80
C PRO A 175 -16.52 22.16 4.81
N HIS A 176 -16.33 22.74 3.63
CA HIS A 176 -16.22 24.20 3.49
C HIS A 176 -17.61 24.84 3.52
N ARG A 177 -18.66 24.05 3.27
CA ARG A 177 -20.06 24.47 3.33
C ARG A 177 -20.90 23.53 4.18
N ARG A 178 -21.96 24.09 4.77
CA ARG A 178 -22.97 23.34 5.51
C ARG A 178 -23.59 22.29 4.58
N GLY A 179 -23.54 21.02 4.98
CA GLY A 179 -24.11 19.90 4.22
C GLY A 179 -23.11 19.14 3.33
N GLU A 180 -21.85 19.59 3.25
CA GLU A 180 -20.78 18.77 2.68
C GLU A 180 -20.32 17.71 3.70
N GLU A 181 -19.98 16.52 3.23
CA GLU A 181 -19.39 15.46 4.04
C GLU A 181 -18.29 14.76 3.27
N ALA A 182 -17.23 14.35 3.97
CA ALA A 182 -16.24 13.47 3.40
C ALA A 182 -15.78 12.45 4.45
N TYR A 183 -15.76 11.18 4.05
CA TYR A 183 -15.46 10.05 4.92
C TYR A 183 -14.81 8.93 4.13
N CYS A 184 -14.09 8.05 4.84
CA CYS A 184 -13.60 6.79 4.27
C CYS A 184 -14.41 5.61 4.81
N LEU A 185 -14.76 4.68 3.92
CA LEU A 185 -15.30 3.36 4.25
C LEU A 185 -14.21 2.33 4.07
N VAL A 186 -14.12 1.39 5.01
CA VAL A 186 -13.06 0.38 5.04
C VAL A 186 -13.68 -0.99 5.23
N LYS A 187 -13.22 -1.99 4.46
CA LYS A 187 -13.57 -3.39 4.68
C LYS A 187 -12.41 -4.32 4.39
N LEU A 188 -12.33 -5.38 5.20
CA LEU A 188 -11.29 -6.41 5.12
C LEU A 188 -11.84 -7.68 4.46
N TYR A 189 -11.28 -8.06 3.31
CA TYR A 189 -11.70 -9.23 2.53
C TYR A 189 -10.62 -10.32 2.51
N PRO A 190 -11.01 -11.61 2.50
CA PRO A 190 -10.12 -12.68 2.06
C PRO A 190 -10.08 -12.65 0.53
N SER A 191 -8.92 -12.51 -0.12
CA SER A 191 -8.94 -12.70 -1.58
C SER A 191 -7.62 -12.79 -2.32
N TYR A 192 -7.75 -13.47 -3.47
CA TYR A 192 -6.99 -13.34 -4.72
C TYR A 192 -7.64 -12.25 -5.63
N ALA A 193 -8.14 -11.13 -5.10
CA ALA A 193 -9.13 -10.27 -5.77
C ALA A 193 -8.56 -9.48 -6.97
N ALA A 194 -8.41 -10.18 -8.09
CA ALA A 194 -8.32 -9.62 -9.43
C ALA A 194 -9.66 -9.02 -9.91
N ALA A 195 -10.75 -9.07 -9.12
CA ALA A 195 -11.97 -8.37 -9.47
C ALA A 195 -11.86 -6.90 -9.04
N PRO A 196 -11.60 -5.93 -9.95
CA PRO A 196 -11.77 -4.52 -9.63
C PRO A 196 -13.22 -4.34 -9.17
N ARG A 197 -13.38 -3.97 -7.90
CA ARG A 197 -14.65 -3.47 -7.40
C ARG A 197 -14.67 -2.05 -7.90
N GLN A 198 -15.71 -1.75 -8.66
CA GLN A 198 -15.97 -0.37 -9.07
C GLN A 198 -16.02 0.49 -7.80
N PRO A 199 -15.41 1.70 -7.81
CA PRO A 199 -15.59 2.64 -6.73
C PRO A 199 -17.07 2.79 -6.36
N GLY A 200 -17.39 2.84 -5.07
CA GLY A 200 -18.77 2.93 -4.56
C GLY A 200 -19.37 1.62 -4.09
N ALA A 201 -18.60 0.53 -4.06
CA ALA A 201 -19.08 -0.77 -3.60
C ALA A 201 -19.35 -0.80 -2.10
N LEU A 202 -18.50 -0.18 -1.28
CA LEU A 202 -18.72 -0.11 0.18
C LEU A 202 -19.84 0.85 0.52
N ASP A 203 -19.88 1.98 -0.18
CA ASP A 203 -20.93 2.97 0.00
C ASP A 203 -22.32 2.40 -0.36
N SER A 204 -22.41 1.66 -1.47
CA SER A 204 -23.65 0.97 -1.87
C SER A 204 -24.08 -0.07 -0.83
N LEU A 205 -23.15 -0.84 -0.28
CA LEU A 205 -23.44 -1.83 0.76
C LEU A 205 -23.95 -1.16 2.04
N LEU A 206 -23.32 -0.05 2.45
CA LEU A 206 -23.76 0.71 3.62
C LEU A 206 -25.15 1.33 3.42
N ALA A 207 -25.45 1.80 2.20
CA ALA A 207 -26.76 2.34 1.85
C ALA A 207 -27.86 1.26 1.85
N ALA A 208 -27.53 0.01 1.52
CA ALA A 208 -28.47 -1.12 1.56
C ALA A 208 -28.79 -1.60 2.98
N GLY A 209 -27.99 -1.22 3.99
CA GLY A 209 -28.20 -1.53 5.40
C GLY A 209 -26.91 -1.48 6.23
N PRO A 210 -27.00 -1.48 7.57
CA PRO A 210 -25.81 -1.48 8.42
C PRO A 210 -25.04 -2.79 8.29
N ASP A 211 -23.86 -2.74 7.66
CA ASP A 211 -22.90 -3.84 7.63
C ASP A 211 -21.82 -3.62 8.71
N PRO A 212 -21.79 -4.40 9.80
CA PRO A 212 -20.85 -4.22 10.91
C PRO A 212 -19.40 -4.54 10.53
N THR A 213 -19.16 -5.10 9.33
CA THR A 213 -17.82 -5.34 8.79
C THR A 213 -17.25 -4.16 8.00
N ILE A 214 -18.05 -3.09 7.81
CA ILE A 214 -17.61 -1.84 7.20
C ILE A 214 -17.28 -0.85 8.32
N GLY A 215 -16.01 -0.45 8.41
CA GLY A 215 -15.57 0.65 9.27
C GLY A 215 -15.75 2.00 8.58
N ARG A 216 -16.18 3.02 9.32
CA ARG A 216 -16.21 4.42 8.85
C ARG A 216 -15.12 5.22 9.57
N LEU A 217 -14.34 5.96 8.79
CA LEU A 217 -13.38 6.96 9.26
C LEU A 217 -13.85 8.34 8.79
N ASP A 218 -13.86 9.31 9.68
CA ASP A 218 -14.23 10.70 9.39
C ASP A 218 -13.50 11.63 10.38
N SER A 219 -13.74 12.95 10.28
CA SER A 219 -13.10 13.94 11.15
C SER A 219 -13.36 13.71 12.64
N ALA A 220 -14.51 13.11 13.00
CA ALA A 220 -14.86 12.75 14.38
C ALA A 220 -14.36 11.34 14.76
N ARG A 221 -14.21 10.44 13.79
CA ARG A 221 -13.78 9.04 13.97
C ARG A 221 -12.46 8.80 13.23
N GLN A 222 -11.35 9.23 13.84
CA GLN A 222 -10.02 9.12 13.21
C GLN A 222 -9.38 7.72 13.32
N ALA A 223 -10.01 6.80 14.04
CA ALA A 223 -9.61 5.41 14.14
C ALA A 223 -10.83 4.49 14.15
N VAL A 224 -10.67 3.29 13.56
CA VAL A 224 -11.73 2.28 13.52
C VAL A 224 -11.13 0.88 13.60
N VAL A 225 -11.81 -0.05 14.27
CA VAL A 225 -11.49 -1.47 14.25
C VAL A 225 -12.40 -2.14 13.23
N VAL A 226 -11.81 -2.80 12.24
CA VAL A 226 -12.52 -3.47 11.16
C VAL A 226 -12.38 -4.98 11.36
N PRO A 227 -13.46 -5.70 11.66
CA PRO A 227 -13.42 -7.15 11.74
C PRO A 227 -13.24 -7.75 10.34
N ALA A 228 -12.55 -8.89 10.28
CA ALA A 228 -12.43 -9.67 9.07
C ALA A 228 -13.80 -10.23 8.64
N SER A 229 -14.17 -10.05 7.37
CA SER A 229 -15.49 -10.47 6.87
C SER A 229 -15.54 -11.95 6.42
N PHE A 230 -14.84 -12.88 7.10
CA PHE A 230 -14.72 -14.27 6.61
C PHE A 230 -14.70 -15.37 7.68
N ARG A 231 -15.20 -16.56 7.29
CA ARG A 231 -14.89 -17.85 7.91
C ARG A 231 -13.76 -18.49 7.10
N PHE A 232 -12.67 -18.87 7.76
CA PHE A 232 -11.40 -19.32 7.15
C PHE A 232 -11.60 -20.30 5.97
N LEU A 233 -11.38 -19.81 4.75
CA LEU A 233 -11.17 -20.67 3.58
C LEU A 233 -9.67 -20.93 3.45
N PRO A 234 -9.23 -22.15 3.09
CA PRO A 234 -7.83 -22.40 2.76
C PRO A 234 -7.46 -21.55 1.55
N MET A 235 -6.53 -20.59 1.73
CA MET A 235 -6.10 -19.69 0.66
C MET A 235 -4.75 -20.15 0.11
N PRO A 236 -4.59 -20.24 -1.22
CA PRO A 236 -3.31 -20.62 -1.86
C PRO A 236 -2.24 -19.54 -1.68
N LEU A 237 -2.66 -18.28 -1.48
CA LEU A 237 -1.80 -17.17 -1.08
C LEU A 237 -2.29 -16.60 0.24
N PRO A 238 -1.39 -16.40 1.21
CA PRO A 238 -1.73 -15.86 2.50
C PRO A 238 -1.84 -14.33 2.45
N VAL A 239 -2.85 -13.78 1.76
CA VAL A 239 -3.03 -12.33 1.62
C VAL A 239 -4.45 -11.92 1.97
N LEU A 240 -4.59 -10.82 2.71
CA LEU A 240 -5.84 -10.13 2.93
C LEU A 240 -5.89 -8.85 2.10
N VAL A 241 -7.09 -8.48 1.64
CA VAL A 241 -7.30 -7.22 0.91
C VAL A 241 -7.98 -6.23 1.85
N VAL A 242 -7.32 -5.10 2.06
CA VAL A 242 -7.94 -3.93 2.68
C VAL A 242 -8.48 -3.06 1.55
N LEU A 243 -9.80 -2.93 1.45
CA LEU A 243 -10.46 -2.00 0.54
C LEU A 243 -10.82 -0.74 1.31
N ILE A 244 -10.41 0.41 0.78
CA ILE A 244 -10.77 1.72 1.32
C ILE A 244 -11.43 2.53 0.21
N GLU A 245 -12.63 3.05 0.48
CA GLU A 245 -13.31 4.00 -0.40
C GLU A 245 -13.40 5.36 0.28
N THR A 246 -12.94 6.41 -0.39
CA THR A 246 -13.20 7.79 0.02
C THR A 246 -14.47 8.25 -0.66
N VAL A 247 -15.43 8.72 0.13
CA VAL A 247 -16.71 9.22 -0.33
C VAL A 247 -16.79 10.70 0.03
N GLU A 248 -17.13 11.53 -0.95
CA GLU A 248 -17.34 12.96 -0.75
C GLU A 248 -18.73 13.34 -1.26
N HIS A 249 -19.53 13.91 -0.37
CA HIS A 249 -20.78 14.58 -0.71
C HIS A 249 -20.51 16.07 -0.75
N SER A 250 -20.70 16.66 -1.92
CA SER A 250 -20.45 18.06 -2.17
C SER A 250 -21.56 18.68 -3.02
N PHE A 251 -21.32 19.89 -3.51
CA PHE A 251 -22.23 20.56 -4.43
C PHE A 251 -21.45 21.11 -5.62
N ARG A 252 -22.04 21.04 -6.81
CA ARG A 252 -21.50 21.66 -8.03
C ARG A 252 -22.53 22.57 -8.67
N TYR A 253 -22.07 23.56 -9.44
CA TYR A 253 -22.96 24.35 -10.29
C TYR A 253 -23.22 23.60 -11.59
N ASN A 254 -24.50 23.44 -11.94
CA ASN A 254 -24.89 22.94 -13.26
C ASN A 254 -24.77 24.05 -14.33
N GLU A 255 -25.08 23.72 -15.59
CA GLU A 255 -25.04 24.68 -16.72
C GLU A 255 -25.96 25.90 -16.51
N GLN A 256 -27.01 25.75 -15.70
CA GLN A 256 -27.94 26.82 -15.32
C GLN A 256 -27.47 27.62 -14.09
N ARG A 257 -26.22 27.41 -13.63
CA ARG A 257 -25.65 27.99 -12.41
C ARG A 257 -26.46 27.70 -11.14
N GLN A 258 -27.23 26.61 -11.15
CA GLN A 258 -27.89 26.12 -9.96
C GLN A 258 -26.96 25.18 -9.21
N LEU A 259 -26.93 25.34 -7.90
CA LEU A 259 -26.17 24.47 -7.01
C LEU A 259 -26.93 23.14 -6.88
N VAL A 260 -26.31 22.03 -7.31
CA VAL A 260 -26.89 20.69 -7.24
C VAL A 260 -25.98 19.77 -6.42
N PRO A 261 -26.53 18.78 -5.70
CA PRO A 261 -25.74 17.77 -5.00
C PRO A 261 -24.83 17.02 -5.97
N ASP A 262 -23.63 16.72 -5.52
CA ASP A 262 -22.66 15.89 -6.24
C ASP A 262 -22.03 14.89 -5.28
N LYS A 263 -21.79 13.67 -5.76
CA LYS A 263 -21.19 12.61 -4.97
C LYS A 263 -20.01 12.02 -5.72
N SER A 264 -18.83 12.13 -5.13
CA SER A 264 -17.60 11.51 -5.65
C SER A 264 -17.28 10.26 -4.81
N VAL A 265 -16.82 9.20 -5.46
CA VAL A 265 -16.26 8.03 -4.78
C VAL A 265 -14.97 7.60 -5.46
N SER A 266 -13.92 7.43 -4.66
CA SER A 266 -12.64 6.87 -5.09
C SER A 266 -12.26 5.69 -4.22
N GLY A 267 -11.50 4.73 -4.76
CA GLY A 267 -11.15 3.49 -4.06
C GLY A 267 -9.66 3.16 -4.14
N VAL A 268 -9.08 2.72 -3.03
CA VAL A 268 -7.72 2.18 -2.94
C VAL A 268 -7.77 0.78 -2.36
N ARG A 269 -6.88 -0.09 -2.86
CA ARG A 269 -6.69 -1.45 -2.36
C ARG A 269 -5.27 -1.61 -1.85
N CYS A 270 -5.17 -2.24 -0.70
CA CYS A 270 -3.89 -2.65 -0.12
C CYS A 270 -3.91 -4.16 0.10
N LEU A 271 -2.81 -4.81 -0.25
CA LEU A 271 -2.55 -6.22 0.05
C LEU A 271 -1.79 -6.31 1.37
N LEU A 272 -2.33 -7.09 2.30
CA LEU A 272 -1.76 -7.37 3.60
C LEU A 272 -1.36 -8.86 3.64
N PRO A 273 -0.07 -9.19 3.45
CA PRO A 273 0.37 -10.57 3.50
C PRO A 273 0.42 -11.06 4.94
N PHE A 274 0.21 -12.36 5.09
CA PHE A 274 0.63 -13.16 6.24
C PHE A 274 1.52 -14.28 5.72
N PHE A 275 2.31 -14.90 6.57
CA PHE A 275 3.39 -15.82 6.21
C PHE A 275 3.21 -17.07 7.06
N PRO A 276 2.38 -18.04 6.61
CA PRO A 276 2.14 -19.24 7.35
C PRO A 276 3.47 -19.98 7.55
N PRO A 277 3.68 -20.60 8.73
CA PRO A 277 4.87 -21.40 8.96
C PRO A 277 4.94 -22.52 7.92
N LEU A 278 6.16 -22.88 7.51
CA LEU A 278 6.36 -24.07 6.68
C LEU A 278 5.77 -25.28 7.42
N PRO A 279 5.09 -26.21 6.71
CA PRO A 279 4.78 -27.50 7.31
C PRO A 279 6.10 -28.16 7.70
N ASN A 280 6.20 -28.55 8.98
CA ASN A 280 7.32 -29.34 9.51
C ASN A 280 7.44 -30.68 8.78
#